data_AF-A0A661MII6-F1
#
_entry.id   AF-A0A661MII6-F1
#
_cell.length_a   1.000
_cell.length_b   1.000
_cell.length_c   1.000
_cell.angle_alpha   90.00
_cell.angle_beta   90.00
_cell.angle_gamma   90.00
#
_symmetry.space_group_name_H-M   'P 1'
#
loop_
_entity.id
_entity.type
_entity.pdbx_description
1 polymer ?
#
loop_
_entity_poly.entity_id
_entity_poly.type
_entity_poly.pdbx_seq_one_letter_code
_entity_poly.pdbx_strand_id
1 'polypeptide(L)' 'MKVEQDERFREQRERFQLRWNCEDCVLFDPAIGCAHGFPTHRHRKSRYDDPTAALLFCKDFELA' A
#
# COMPACT_ATOMS: atom_id res chain seq x y z
N MET A 1 -6.68 1.58 -7.37
CA MET A 1 -6.68 0.47 -8.36
C MET A 1 -6.64 -0.83 -7.59
N LYS A 2 -7.50 -1.82 -7.88
CA LYS A 2 -7.46 -3.11 -7.16
C LYS A 2 -6.35 -3.98 -7.72
N VAL A 3 -5.66 -4.70 -6.84
CA VAL A 3 -4.58 -5.64 -7.20
C VAL A 3 -4.81 -6.95 -6.48
N GLU A 4 -4.78 -8.06 -7.22
CA GLU A 4 -4.88 -9.41 -6.66
C GLU A 4 -3.50 -9.87 -6.18
N GLN A 5 -3.46 -10.65 -5.09
CA GLN A 5 -2.21 -11.18 -4.53
C GLN A 5 -1.87 -12.57 -5.07
N ASP A 6 -1.80 -12.67 -6.39
CA ASP A 6 -1.36 -13.91 -7.05
C ASP A 6 0.14 -14.17 -6.85
N GLU A 7 0.61 -15.34 -7.29
CA GLU A 7 2.01 -15.76 -7.15
C GLU A 7 2.98 -14.80 -7.82
N ARG A 8 2.62 -14.29 -9.00
CA ARG A 8 3.42 -13.32 -9.76
C ARG A 8 3.59 -12.02 -8.99
N PHE A 9 2.52 -11.50 -8.39
CA PHE A 9 2.58 -10.29 -7.57
C PHE A 9 3.52 -10.48 -6.38
N ARG A 10 3.46 -11.63 -5.71
CA ARG A 10 4.33 -11.93 -4.55
C ARG A 10 5.79 -11.99 -4.94
N GLU A 11 6.11 -12.68 -6.04
CA GLU A 11 7.46 -12.72 -6.61
C GLU A 11 7.98 -11.31 -6.93
N GLN A 12 7.15 -10.49 -7.59
CA GLN A 12 7.52 -9.12 -7.96
C GLN A 12 7.72 -8.22 -6.74
N ARG A 13 6.86 -8.34 -5.72
CA ARG A 13 6.98 -7.59 -4.46
C ARG A 13 8.31 -7.90 -3.78
N GLU A 14 8.69 -9.16 -3.70
CA GLU A 14 9.96 -9.59 -3.10
C GLU A 14 11.16 -9.15 -3.94
N ARG A 15 11.11 -9.37 -5.25
CA ARG A 15 12.22 -9.04 -6.16
C ARG A 15 12.49 -7.55 -6.26
N PHE A 16 11.45 -6.73 -6.36
CA PHE A 16 11.56 -5.30 -6.63
C PHE A 16 11.40 -4.42 -5.38
N GLN A 17 11.09 -5.01 -4.22
CA GLN A 17 10.91 -4.28 -2.96
C GLN A 17 9.94 -3.09 -3.12
N LEU A 18 8.76 -3.36 -3.69
CA LEU A 18 7.79 -2.33 -4.06
C LEU A 18 7.34 -1.50 -2.85
N ARG A 19 7.45 -0.16 -2.98
CA ARG A 19 7.01 0.84 -1.99
C ARG A 19 5.75 1.54 -2.48
N TRP A 20 4.68 1.43 -1.71
CA TRP A 20 3.33 1.89 -2.10
C TRP A 20 2.32 1.89 -0.96
N ASN A 21 2.76 1.56 0.25
CA ASN A 21 1.89 1.57 1.41
C ASN A 21 1.80 2.99 1.97
N CYS A 22 0.76 3.29 2.75
CA CYS A 22 0.65 4.59 3.41
C CYS A 22 1.93 4.92 4.18
N GLU A 23 2.53 3.94 4.85
CA GLU A 23 3.79 4.08 5.60
C GLU A 23 5.00 4.49 4.73
N ASP A 24 4.94 4.32 3.41
CA ASP A 24 5.97 4.74 2.47
C ASP A 24 5.69 6.10 1.81
N CYS A 25 4.46 6.62 1.93
CA CYS A 25 4.01 7.81 1.23
C CYS A 25 4.45 9.08 1.96
N VAL A 26 4.98 10.06 1.22
CA VAL A 26 5.38 11.36 1.80
C VAL A 26 4.20 12.15 2.39
N LEU A 27 2.98 11.84 1.95
CA LEU A 27 1.74 12.50 2.39
C LEU A 27 1.07 11.82 3.60
N PHE A 28 1.69 10.77 4.15
CA PHE A 28 1.15 10.04 5.27
C PHE A 28 1.83 10.44 6.57
N ASP A 29 1.03 10.82 7.55
CA ASP A 29 1.45 11.05 8.92
C ASP A 29 0.87 9.96 9.84
N PRO A 30 1.66 9.33 10.72
CA PRO A 30 1.18 8.24 11.58
C PRO A 30 0.19 8.68 12.67
N ALA A 31 0.24 9.94 13.12
CA ALA A 31 -0.64 10.50 14.14
C ALA A 31 -1.95 11.03 13.54
N ILE A 32 -1.91 11.55 12.31
CA ILE A 32 -3.05 12.21 11.64
C ILE A 32 -3.70 11.30 10.59
N GLY A 33 -2.91 10.58 9.79
CA GLY A 33 -3.36 9.75 8.68
C GLY A 33 -2.92 10.30 7.32
N CYS A 34 -3.71 10.03 6.28
CA CYS A 34 -3.45 10.54 4.92
C CYS A 34 -3.77 12.03 4.85
N ALA A 35 -2.88 12.86 4.30
CA ALA A 35 -3.10 14.30 4.11
C ALA A 35 -4.36 14.63 3.27
N HIS A 36 -4.76 13.72 2.37
CA HIS A 36 -6.00 13.86 1.58
C HIS A 36 -7.28 13.48 2.36
N GLY A 37 -7.17 13.00 3.60
CA GLY A 37 -8.29 12.53 4.41
C GLY A 37 -8.84 11.15 4.01
N PHE A 38 -8.16 10.43 3.12
CA PHE A 38 -8.61 9.09 2.70
C PHE A 38 -8.42 8.03 3.80
N PRO A 39 -9.31 7.01 3.88
CA PRO A 39 -9.13 5.88 4.78
C PRO A 39 -7.83 5.13 4.48
N THR A 40 -7.00 4.93 5.51
CA THR A 40 -5.65 4.35 5.33
C THR A 40 -5.62 2.83 5.48
N HIS A 41 -6.59 2.22 6.17
CA HIS A 41 -6.56 0.80 6.54
C HIS A 41 -6.32 -0.18 5.38
N ARG A 42 -6.72 0.17 4.14
CA ARG A 42 -6.53 -0.66 2.95
C ARG A 42 -5.18 -0.47 2.27
N HIS A 43 -4.47 0.59 2.61
CA HIS A 43 -3.17 0.96 2.06
C HIS A 43 -2.03 0.67 3.05
N ARG A 44 -2.36 0.26 4.28
CA ARG A 44 -1.36 -0.11 5.30
C ARG A 44 -0.61 -1.38 4.93
N LYS A 45 0.66 -1.46 5.30
CA LYS A 45 1.50 -2.65 5.10
C LYS A 45 0.88 -3.91 5.72
N SER A 46 0.29 -3.79 6.91
CA SER A 46 -0.36 -4.92 7.59
C SER A 46 -1.49 -5.57 6.77
N ARG A 47 -2.19 -4.81 5.93
CA ARG A 47 -3.22 -5.37 5.03
C ARG A 47 -2.61 -6.18 3.89
N TYR A 48 -1.39 -5.85 3.49
CA TYR A 48 -0.65 -6.52 2.43
C TYR A 48 0.05 -7.79 2.93
N ASP A 49 0.17 -7.95 4.24
CA ASP A 49 0.72 -9.17 4.84
C ASP A 49 -0.35 -10.28 4.98
N ASP A 50 -1.63 -9.94 4.83
CA ASP A 50 -2.72 -10.93 4.65
C ASP A 50 -2.74 -11.42 3.20
N PRO A 51 -2.40 -12.70 2.92
CA PRO A 51 -2.31 -13.22 1.54
C PRO A 51 -3.68 -13.38 0.85
N THR A 52 -4.79 -13.24 1.59
CA THR A 52 -6.16 -13.36 1.07
C THR A 52 -6.81 -12.00 0.82
N ALA A 53 -6.16 -10.91 1.24
CA ALA A 53 -6.71 -9.58 1.09
C ALA A 53 -6.61 -9.08 -0.36
N ALA A 54 -7.73 -8.58 -0.89
CA ALA A 54 -7.72 -7.77 -2.10
C ALA A 54 -7.06 -6.40 -1.82
N LEU A 55 -5.98 -6.11 -2.53
CA LEU A 55 -5.17 -4.91 -2.31
C LEU A 55 -5.74 -3.72 -3.06
N LEU A 56 -5.46 -2.53 -2.52
CA LEU A 56 -5.84 -1.28 -3.14
C LEU A 56 -4.60 -0.39 -3.23
N PHE A 57 -4.20 -0.06 -4.47
CA PHE A 57 -3.18 0.94 -4.73
C PHE A 57 -3.81 2.34 -4.78
N CYS A 58 -3.22 3.28 -4.05
CA CYS A 58 -3.60 4.69 -4.02
C CYS A 58 -3.06 5.39 -5.27
N LYS A 59 -3.91 6.14 -6.00
CA LYS A 59 -3.49 6.85 -7.21
C LYS A 59 -2.68 8.12 -6.93
N ASP A 60 -2.81 8.66 -5.72
CA ASP A 60 -2.15 9.89 -5.29
C ASP A 60 -0.95 9.58 -4.37
N PHE A 61 -0.35 8.38 -4.53
CA PHE A 61 0.85 7.99 -3.80
C PHE A 61 2.06 8.76 -4.34
N GLU A 62 2.86 9.32 -3.44
CA GLU A 62 4.06 10.10 -3.79
C GLU A 62 5.24 9.69 -2.89
N LEU A 63 6.42 9.54 -3.50
CA LEU A 63 7.65 9.10 -2.83
C LEU A 63 8.62 10.28 -2.72
N ALA A 64 9.27 10.44 -1.57
CA ALA A 64 10.31 11.45 -1.36
C ALA A 64 11.66 11.04 -1.97
#